data_AF-A0A2R6GAW4-F1
#
_entry.id   AF-A0A2R6GAW4-F1
#
_cell.length_a   1.000
_cell.length_b   1.000
_cell.length_c   1.000
_cell.angle_alpha   90.00
_cell.angle_beta   90.00
_cell.angle_gamma   90.00
#
_symmetry.space_group_name_H-M   'P 1'
#
loop_
_entity.id
_entity.type
_entity.pdbx_description
1 polymer ?
#
loop_
_entity_poly.entity_id
_entity_poly.type
_entity_poly.pdbx_seq_one_letter_code
_entity_poly.pdbx_strand_id
1 'polypeptide(L)'
;MSNGDDKSEESKGDSPEEKEANQPDAGENERDKSATETDEVEASDDEDNSEVPARPDAEIIDERLTEVETQLGNAETEADLDDVEERLDEIEADLQEANLPEPDEDEDDKEEAEDPRAELESKLEELRDALEDARGPYAEDAVSNVEDAHATISDIRWTDKGEGEVADAVETFLGEAYGILEVDPGDLGSSGSAAEEEEEAATDDGEDTEADDAEDADSEERDEEKETFEYEPIDVSVDRDLESLLAALDTVASDIEKSNLDPDEDEGMIEALLEATADLEDGIEDAQAYDDLTVREKLAYEGFYDVLESENKKDFPPEWNAIKIYERREEVQPILLAFDLLGSAFMEEHCIEAFSRMGAAEAFDVMHQQAQRRNKAPIEALGKIGDDRALETLHPYIEGEDDPGLQQVTIKAIGEIGSEDSTQHVADRLVAENEEVRSRAARALGKIGDTRATSPLADVLRDDESDTVRASAAWALTQVGTEDALDAATQYAEDRSYLVQSEAEWAARALEDGEESETDNAEREQPA
;
A
#
# COMPACT_ATOMS: atom_id res chain seq x y z
N MET A 1 -15.05 44.25 2.55
CA MET A 1 -16.50 44.44 2.83
C MET A 1 -16.99 43.06 3.26
N SER A 2 -16.86 42.71 4.55
CA SER A 2 -17.75 43.06 5.67
C SER A 2 -18.90 42.05 5.85
N ASN A 3 -18.66 41.15 6.81
CA ASN A 3 -19.53 40.67 7.91
C ASN A 3 -20.94 40.14 7.65
N GLY A 4 -21.25 39.07 8.39
CA GLY A 4 -22.61 38.75 8.81
C GLY A 4 -22.77 37.42 9.55
N ASP A 5 -22.25 37.34 10.79
CA ASP A 5 -22.71 36.46 11.88
C ASP A 5 -24.24 36.42 12.04
N ASP A 6 -24.81 35.30 12.53
CA ASP A 6 -25.29 35.17 13.93
C ASP A 6 -26.06 33.84 14.19
N LYS A 7 -25.60 33.09 15.22
CA LYS A 7 -26.35 32.32 16.26
C LYS A 7 -27.36 31.22 15.87
N SER A 8 -27.64 30.17 16.65
CA SER A 8 -27.16 29.51 17.89
C SER A 8 -28.25 28.49 18.26
N GLU A 9 -27.95 27.30 18.80
CA GLU A 9 -28.77 26.69 19.89
C GLU A 9 -28.10 25.45 20.51
N GLU A 10 -28.14 25.42 21.84
CA GLU A 10 -27.67 24.37 22.76
C GLU A 10 -28.60 23.14 22.77
N SER A 11 -28.06 21.95 23.11
CA SER A 11 -28.81 20.97 23.91
C SER A 11 -27.88 19.93 24.56
N LYS A 12 -28.03 19.80 25.89
CA LYS A 12 -27.46 18.78 26.78
C LYS A 12 -28.24 17.47 26.73
N GLY A 13 -27.60 16.37 27.15
CA GLY A 13 -28.19 15.09 27.58
C GLY A 13 -27.09 14.02 27.58
N ASP A 14 -26.42 13.73 28.70
CA ASP A 14 -26.83 12.94 29.88
C ASP A 14 -27.00 11.43 29.64
N SER A 15 -25.99 10.69 30.16
CA SER A 15 -25.93 9.30 30.65
C SER A 15 -26.23 8.11 29.71
N PRO A 16 -25.54 6.99 29.94
CA PRO A 16 -26.22 5.94 30.71
C PRO A 16 -25.37 5.25 31.80
N GLU A 17 -26.09 4.94 32.90
CA GLU A 17 -25.78 3.92 33.90
C GLU A 17 -25.70 2.51 33.26
N GLU A 18 -24.79 1.65 33.74
CA GLU A 18 -25.09 0.27 34.17
C GLU A 18 -24.08 -0.13 35.27
N LYS A 19 -24.50 -0.14 36.54
CA LYS A 19 -24.90 -1.33 37.33
C LYS A 19 -23.76 -2.32 37.56
N GLU A 20 -23.27 -2.36 38.80
CA GLU A 20 -23.22 -3.64 39.52
C GLU A 20 -23.59 -3.46 40.99
N ALA A 21 -24.48 -4.35 41.42
CA ALA A 21 -25.14 -4.41 42.71
C ALA A 21 -24.20 -5.11 43.72
N ASN A 22 -24.10 -4.62 44.97
CA ASN A 22 -24.87 -5.11 46.12
C ASN A 22 -24.55 -6.60 46.43
N GLN A 23 -24.10 -7.07 47.60
CA GLN A 23 -24.05 -6.57 48.98
C GLN A 23 -23.47 -7.73 49.85
N PRO A 24 -23.47 -7.74 51.20
CA PRO A 24 -22.26 -7.82 52.01
C PRO A 24 -22.35 -8.96 53.07
N ASP A 25 -21.80 -8.70 54.27
CA ASP A 25 -22.02 -9.35 55.58
C ASP A 25 -20.87 -10.32 55.98
N ALA A 26 -20.29 -10.30 57.18
CA ALA A 26 -20.63 -9.66 58.44
C ALA A 26 -19.42 -9.62 59.39
N GLY A 27 -19.40 -8.60 60.27
CA GLY A 27 -19.07 -8.71 61.70
C GLY A 27 -17.59 -8.78 62.09
N GLU A 28 -17.12 -8.12 63.15
CA GLU A 28 -17.82 -7.71 64.38
C GLU A 28 -17.11 -6.53 65.06
N ASN A 29 -17.91 -5.72 65.77
CA ASN A 29 -17.67 -5.09 67.08
C ASN A 29 -16.40 -4.24 67.33
N GLU A 30 -16.42 -3.12 68.05
CA GLU A 30 -17.44 -2.46 68.88
C GLU A 30 -16.81 -1.12 69.35
N ARG A 31 -17.63 -0.05 69.41
CA ARG A 31 -17.66 1.02 70.45
C ARG A 31 -16.38 1.82 70.73
N ASP A 32 -16.42 3.00 71.30
CA ASP A 32 -17.33 4.13 71.45
C ASP A 32 -16.41 5.21 72.06
N LYS A 33 -16.83 6.45 71.89
CA LYS A 33 -16.13 7.71 72.11
C LYS A 33 -15.49 7.87 73.49
N SER A 34 -14.54 8.81 73.50
CA SER A 34 -14.45 9.97 74.40
C SER A 34 -13.31 9.95 75.42
N ALA A 35 -12.77 11.16 75.58
CA ALA A 35 -12.16 11.75 76.76
C ALA A 35 -10.62 11.68 76.88
N THR A 36 -10.02 12.86 76.64
CA THR A 36 -9.18 13.66 77.55
C THR A 36 -8.41 13.00 78.70
N GLU A 37 -7.28 13.66 79.00
CA GLU A 37 -6.33 13.54 80.14
C GLU A 37 -5.16 12.58 79.88
N THR A 38 -4.01 13.12 79.45
CA THR A 38 -2.85 13.52 80.29
C THR A 38 -2.30 12.35 81.10
N ASP A 39 -1.09 11.90 80.79
CA ASP A 39 0.05 12.25 81.66
C ASP A 39 1.39 11.88 81.04
N GLU A 40 2.37 12.67 81.46
CA GLU A 40 3.78 12.68 81.12
C GLU A 40 4.48 11.35 81.46
N VAL A 41 5.44 10.94 80.61
CA VAL A 41 6.79 10.58 81.08
C VAL A 41 7.77 10.62 79.91
N GLU A 42 8.72 11.53 80.02
CA GLU A 42 9.99 11.48 79.29
C GLU A 42 10.77 10.22 79.64
N ALA A 43 11.45 9.62 78.66
CA ALA A 43 12.86 9.25 78.79
C ALA A 43 13.42 8.76 77.45
N SER A 44 14.42 9.54 77.00
CA SER A 44 15.68 9.12 76.37
C SER A 44 15.65 8.33 75.06
N ASP A 45 16.25 8.98 74.08
CA ASP A 45 16.91 8.46 72.88
C ASP A 45 17.54 7.07 73.06
N ASP A 46 17.27 6.20 72.08
CA ASP A 46 18.28 5.33 71.50
C ASP A 46 17.93 5.15 70.01
N GLU A 47 18.82 5.69 69.18
CA GLU A 47 18.85 5.56 67.73
C GLU A 47 18.91 4.08 67.34
N ASP A 48 18.01 3.63 66.46
CA ASP A 48 18.28 2.53 65.53
C ASP A 48 18.13 3.11 64.12
N ASN A 49 19.24 3.70 63.66
CA ASN A 49 19.43 4.22 62.32
C ASN A 49 19.59 3.04 61.36
N SER A 50 18.49 2.52 60.84
CA SER A 50 18.52 1.88 59.52
C SER A 50 18.50 3.01 58.48
N GLU A 51 19.67 3.37 57.95
CA GLU A 51 19.81 4.24 56.78
C GLU A 51 18.93 3.67 55.66
N VAL A 52 17.80 4.33 55.39
CA VAL A 52 17.17 4.28 54.07
C VAL A 52 18.08 5.13 53.19
N PRO A 53 18.62 4.62 52.07
CA PRO A 53 19.48 5.44 51.22
C PRO A 53 18.69 6.69 50.82
N ALA A 54 19.31 7.86 51.02
CA ALA A 54 18.72 9.13 50.64
C ALA A 54 18.47 9.08 49.12
N ARG A 55 17.22 9.28 48.70
CA ARG A 55 16.90 9.40 47.28
C ARG A 55 17.63 10.62 46.72
N PRO A 56 18.25 10.53 45.54
CA PRO A 56 19.04 11.63 44.98
C PRO A 56 18.15 12.85 44.73
N ASP A 57 18.66 14.03 45.13
CA ASP A 57 18.02 15.34 44.89
C ASP A 57 18.44 15.88 43.50
N ALA A 58 17.66 16.82 42.93
CA ALA A 58 17.88 17.36 41.57
C ALA A 58 19.31 17.84 41.31
N GLU A 59 19.92 18.53 42.28
CA GLU A 59 21.29 19.08 42.19
C GLU A 59 22.35 17.97 42.03
N ILE A 60 22.11 16.80 42.62
CA ILE A 60 23.03 15.65 42.54
C ILE A 60 22.94 14.99 41.16
N ILE A 61 21.73 14.91 40.59
CA ILE A 61 21.53 14.35 39.25
C ILE A 61 22.13 15.28 38.20
N ASP A 62 21.92 16.60 38.33
CA ASP A 62 22.52 17.61 37.44
C ASP A 62 24.05 17.59 37.46
N GLU A 63 24.66 17.47 38.66
CA GLU A 63 26.11 17.34 38.81
C GLU A 63 26.65 16.07 38.14
N ARG A 64 25.92 14.95 38.26
CA ARG A 64 26.29 13.68 37.60
C ARG A 64 26.16 13.76 36.08
N LEU A 65 25.11 14.38 35.56
CA LEU A 65 24.97 14.62 34.11
C LEU A 65 26.11 15.51 33.58
N THR A 66 26.49 16.56 34.32
CA THR A 66 27.64 17.41 33.96
C THR A 66 28.97 16.65 33.99
N GLU A 67 29.14 15.72 34.94
CA GLU A 67 30.31 14.86 35.01
C GLU A 67 30.37 13.89 33.82
N VAL A 68 29.22 13.32 33.43
CA VAL A 68 29.08 12.46 32.26
C VAL A 68 29.35 13.25 30.98
N GLU A 69 28.82 14.46 30.82
CA GLU A 69 29.14 15.37 29.70
C GLU A 69 30.66 15.57 29.55
N THR A 70 31.35 15.75 30.68
CA THR A 70 32.81 15.90 30.70
C THR A 70 33.51 14.59 30.32
N GLN A 71 33.00 13.44 30.77
CA GLN A 71 33.58 12.13 30.42
C GLN A 71 33.40 11.81 28.96
N LEU A 72 32.20 12.01 28.43
CA LEU A 72 31.90 11.91 27.01
C LEU A 72 32.86 12.77 26.18
N GLY A 73 33.08 14.03 26.57
CA GLY A 73 34.03 14.92 25.89
C GLY A 73 35.52 14.55 26.05
N ASN A 74 35.87 13.57 26.88
CA ASN A 74 37.22 13.05 27.07
C ASN A 74 37.34 11.55 26.74
N ALA A 75 36.28 10.92 26.23
CA ALA A 75 36.32 9.52 25.81
C ALA A 75 37.28 9.39 24.61
N GLU A 76 38.20 8.44 24.69
CA GLU A 76 39.22 8.21 23.65
C GLU A 76 39.02 6.85 22.95
N THR A 77 38.13 5.99 23.47
CA THR A 77 37.85 4.62 22.99
C THR A 77 36.38 4.27 23.16
N GLU A 78 35.89 3.26 22.42
CA GLU A 78 34.54 2.69 22.63
C GLU A 78 34.32 2.21 24.06
N ALA A 79 35.36 1.65 24.69
CA ALA A 79 35.29 1.25 26.10
C ALA A 79 35.03 2.42 27.04
N ASP A 80 35.51 3.63 26.72
CA ASP A 80 35.20 4.84 27.48
C ASP A 80 33.74 5.28 27.26
N LEU A 81 33.19 5.04 26.07
CA LEU A 81 31.78 5.34 25.74
C LEU A 81 30.81 4.35 26.39
N ASP A 82 31.16 3.06 26.50
CA ASP A 82 30.41 2.06 27.27
C ASP A 82 30.34 2.43 28.77
N ASP A 83 31.46 2.89 29.34
CA ASP A 83 31.50 3.39 30.72
C ASP A 83 30.61 4.64 30.88
N VAL A 84 30.49 5.49 29.84
CA VAL A 84 29.57 6.63 29.82
C VAL A 84 28.11 6.18 29.74
N GLU A 85 27.79 5.18 28.89
CA GLU A 85 26.45 4.60 28.76
C GLU A 85 25.95 4.00 30.08
N GLU A 86 26.78 3.19 30.75
CA GLU A 86 26.44 2.59 32.06
C GLU A 86 26.08 3.67 33.09
N ARG A 87 26.78 4.79 33.07
CA ARG A 87 26.51 5.92 33.98
C ARG A 87 25.24 6.67 33.62
N LEU A 88 24.92 6.85 32.33
CA LEU A 88 23.65 7.44 31.91
C LEU A 88 22.46 6.58 32.34
N ASP A 89 22.58 5.25 32.24
CA ASP A 89 21.55 4.31 32.70
C ASP A 89 21.35 4.33 34.22
N GLU A 90 22.43 4.41 35.00
CA GLU A 90 22.34 4.62 36.45
C GLU A 90 21.65 5.95 36.80
N ILE A 91 21.97 7.02 36.06
CA ILE A 91 21.35 8.33 36.26
C ILE A 91 19.87 8.31 35.90
N GLU A 92 19.49 7.65 34.80
CA GLU A 92 18.08 7.50 34.39
C GLU A 92 17.29 6.75 35.46
N ALA A 93 17.81 5.62 35.95
CA ALA A 93 17.18 4.85 37.02
C ALA A 93 16.97 5.70 38.29
N ASP A 94 18.00 6.46 38.67
CA ASP A 94 17.93 7.36 39.81
C ASP A 94 16.94 8.51 39.59
N LEU A 95 16.85 9.06 38.38
CA LEU A 95 15.89 10.10 38.00
C LEU A 95 14.45 9.59 38.02
N GLN A 96 14.20 8.34 37.64
CA GLN A 96 12.89 7.70 37.74
C GLN A 96 12.46 7.51 39.21
N GLU A 97 13.38 7.23 40.12
CA GLU A 97 13.11 7.05 41.55
C GLU A 97 13.18 8.34 42.39
N ALA A 98 13.73 9.42 41.82
CA ALA A 98 13.92 10.69 42.48
C ALA A 98 12.59 11.34 42.91
N ASN A 99 12.57 11.86 44.14
CA ASN A 99 11.42 12.58 44.69
C ASN A 99 11.56 14.09 44.43
N LEU A 100 11.40 14.47 43.16
CA LEU A 100 11.48 15.85 42.70
C LEU A 100 10.18 16.62 42.99
N PRO A 101 10.25 17.94 43.24
CA PRO A 101 9.05 18.75 43.44
C PRO A 101 8.20 18.75 42.16
N GLU A 102 6.90 18.47 42.29
CA GLU A 102 5.95 18.61 41.18
C GLU A 102 5.81 20.10 40.82
N PRO A 103 5.67 20.44 39.53
CA PRO A 103 5.47 21.82 39.11
C PRO A 103 4.20 22.39 39.76
N ASP A 104 4.30 23.59 40.35
CA ASP A 104 3.18 24.26 41.01
C ASP A 104 2.10 24.62 39.95
N GLU A 105 1.00 23.84 39.90
CA GLU A 105 -0.12 24.06 38.95
C GLU A 105 -0.90 25.38 39.21
N ASP A 106 -0.62 26.09 40.31
CA ASP A 106 -1.42 27.20 40.84
C ASP A 106 -0.84 28.61 40.58
N GLU A 107 0.28 28.76 39.84
CA GLU A 107 0.79 30.09 39.48
C GLU A 107 0.21 30.60 38.15
N ASP A 108 -0.76 31.52 38.24
CA ASP A 108 -1.38 32.28 37.15
C ASP A 108 -0.38 33.22 36.38
N ASP A 109 0.92 33.18 36.69
CA ASP A 109 1.98 33.91 36.00
C ASP A 109 2.73 32.96 35.07
N LYS A 110 2.53 33.15 33.75
CA LYS A 110 3.19 32.41 32.65
C LYS A 110 4.66 32.80 32.47
N GLU A 111 5.43 32.90 33.54
CA GLU A 111 6.88 32.77 33.48
C GLU A 111 7.19 31.35 33.90
N GLU A 112 7.62 30.55 32.93
CA GLU A 112 8.02 29.13 33.01
C GLU A 112 8.29 28.66 34.45
N ALA A 113 7.33 27.94 35.05
CA ALA A 113 7.63 27.12 36.20
C ALA A 113 8.63 26.06 35.70
N GLU A 114 9.90 26.22 36.04
CA GLU A 114 10.99 25.28 35.74
C GLU A 114 10.56 23.92 36.31
N ASP A 115 10.15 22.99 35.45
CA ASP A 115 9.93 21.61 35.83
C ASP A 115 11.31 20.96 35.92
N PRO A 116 11.87 20.78 37.12
CA PRO A 116 13.23 20.31 37.28
C PRO A 116 13.39 18.88 36.78
N ARG A 117 12.30 18.11 36.67
CA ARG A 117 12.34 16.78 36.07
C ARG A 117 12.50 16.90 34.55
N ALA A 118 11.69 17.73 33.90
CA ALA A 118 11.75 17.92 32.45
C ALA A 118 13.11 18.45 31.98
N GLU A 119 13.75 19.35 32.74
CA GLU A 119 15.09 19.86 32.42
C GLU A 119 16.17 18.78 32.49
N LEU A 120 16.12 17.91 33.51
CA LEU A 120 17.06 16.80 33.66
C LEU A 120 16.83 15.70 32.63
N GLU A 121 15.57 15.40 32.29
CA GLU A 121 15.22 14.47 31.21
C GLU A 121 15.72 14.99 29.86
N SER A 122 15.57 16.29 29.57
CA SER A 122 16.09 16.92 28.35
C SER A 122 17.62 16.86 28.27
N LYS A 123 18.33 17.12 29.37
CA LYS A 123 19.80 17.02 29.38
C LYS A 123 20.29 15.57 29.22
N LEU A 124 19.56 14.61 29.79
CA LEU A 124 19.87 13.19 29.64
C LEU A 124 19.68 12.75 28.18
N GLU A 125 18.62 13.21 27.52
CA GLU A 125 18.38 12.99 26.10
C GLU A 125 19.51 13.61 25.25
N GLU A 126 19.86 14.89 25.48
CA GLU A 126 20.99 15.56 24.79
C GLU A 126 22.33 14.81 24.94
N LEU A 127 22.60 14.24 26.13
CA LEU A 127 23.82 13.46 26.36
C LEU A 127 23.78 12.07 25.74
N ARG A 128 22.60 11.46 25.60
CA ARG A 128 22.44 10.19 24.89
C ARG A 128 22.64 10.39 23.39
N ASP A 129 22.06 11.43 22.81
CA ASP A 129 22.28 11.80 21.41
C ASP A 129 23.78 12.09 21.17
N ALA A 130 24.43 12.85 22.06
CA ALA A 130 25.85 13.15 21.94
C ALA A 130 26.75 11.92 22.15
N LEU A 131 26.32 10.93 22.95
CA LEU A 131 27.02 9.65 23.12
C LEU A 131 26.93 8.82 21.85
N GLU A 132 25.74 8.75 21.24
CA GLU A 132 25.51 8.06 19.98
C GLU A 132 26.33 8.72 18.84
N ASP A 133 26.36 10.05 18.78
CA ASP A 133 27.20 10.80 17.83
C ASP A 133 28.72 10.59 18.05
N ALA A 134 29.13 10.24 19.27
CA ALA A 134 30.54 10.04 19.63
C ALA A 134 31.03 8.61 19.37
N ARG A 135 30.11 7.67 19.16
CA ARG A 135 30.45 6.29 18.84
C ARG A 135 31.12 6.18 17.47
N GLY A 136 32.12 5.31 17.39
CA GLY A 136 32.92 5.07 16.19
C GLY A 136 32.09 4.42 15.08
N PRO A 137 32.57 4.44 13.83
CA PRO A 137 31.89 3.76 12.74
C PRO A 137 31.82 2.25 13.05
N TYR A 138 30.64 1.64 12.91
CA TYR A 138 30.47 0.21 13.13
C TYR A 138 30.37 -0.57 11.82
N ALA A 139 30.95 -1.77 11.81
CA ALA A 139 30.76 -2.71 10.71
C ALA A 139 29.28 -3.10 10.54
N GLU A 140 28.48 -3.02 11.61
CA GLU A 140 27.03 -3.23 11.58
C GLU A 140 26.31 -2.19 10.70
N ASP A 141 26.78 -0.94 10.67
CA ASP A 141 26.22 0.11 9.80
C ASP A 141 26.47 -0.20 8.33
N ALA A 142 27.67 -0.70 7.98
CA ALA A 142 27.99 -1.13 6.63
C ALA A 142 27.10 -2.32 6.21
N VAL A 143 26.84 -3.27 7.11
CA VAL A 143 25.90 -4.38 6.87
C VAL A 143 24.48 -3.85 6.64
N SER A 144 24.01 -2.92 7.48
CA SER A 144 22.69 -2.29 7.32
C SER A 144 22.56 -1.60 5.95
N ASN A 145 23.58 -0.85 5.53
CA ASN A 145 23.58 -0.18 4.22
C ASN A 145 23.52 -1.18 3.07
N VAL A 146 24.19 -2.33 3.18
CA VAL A 146 24.10 -3.40 2.17
C VAL A 146 22.70 -4.02 2.14
N GLU A 147 22.09 -4.25 3.30
CA GLU A 147 20.71 -4.75 3.40
C GLU A 147 19.70 -3.75 2.80
N ASP A 148 19.88 -2.45 3.03
CA ASP A 148 19.06 -1.38 2.46
C ASP A 148 19.23 -1.27 0.94
N ALA A 149 20.47 -1.39 0.44
CA ALA A 149 20.77 -1.48 -0.99
C ALA A 149 20.10 -2.72 -1.61
N HIS A 150 20.19 -3.88 -0.95
CA HIS A 150 19.52 -5.11 -1.36
C HIS A 150 17.99 -4.90 -1.45
N ALA A 151 17.38 -4.33 -0.41
CA ALA A 151 15.95 -4.04 -0.38
C ALA A 151 15.55 -3.13 -1.55
N THR A 152 16.31 -2.05 -1.76
CA THR A 152 16.09 -1.07 -2.84
C THR A 152 16.16 -1.73 -4.22
N ILE A 153 17.18 -2.53 -4.49
CA ILE A 153 17.33 -3.26 -5.76
C ILE A 153 16.13 -4.21 -5.98
N SER A 154 15.66 -4.88 -4.93
CA SER A 154 14.57 -5.86 -5.02
C SER A 154 13.18 -5.24 -5.21
N ASP A 155 12.94 -4.05 -4.64
CA ASP A 155 11.65 -3.37 -4.67
C ASP A 155 11.44 -2.53 -5.93
N ILE A 156 12.53 -2.05 -6.54
CA ILE A 156 12.46 -1.22 -7.75
C ILE A 156 12.31 -2.09 -9.00
N ARG A 157 11.39 -1.69 -9.86
CA ARG A 157 11.32 -2.23 -11.22
C ARG A 157 12.35 -1.51 -12.09
N TRP A 158 13.44 -2.19 -12.45
CA TRP A 158 14.50 -1.64 -13.30
C TRP A 158 14.18 -1.74 -14.79
N THR A 159 14.85 -0.90 -15.59
CA THR A 159 14.91 -1.07 -17.05
C THR A 159 16.10 -1.93 -17.44
N ASP A 160 16.15 -2.48 -18.66
CA ASP A 160 17.33 -3.23 -19.14
C ASP A 160 18.64 -2.42 -19.03
N LYS A 161 18.55 -1.08 -19.11
CA LYS A 161 19.68 -0.18 -18.88
C LYS A 161 20.00 -0.07 -17.38
N GLY A 162 18.98 0.14 -16.56
CA GLY A 162 19.11 0.24 -15.10
C GLY A 162 19.66 -1.04 -14.47
N GLU A 163 19.20 -2.22 -14.89
CA GLU A 163 19.78 -3.50 -14.43
C GLU A 163 21.29 -3.59 -14.73
N GLY A 164 21.71 -3.06 -15.88
CA GLY A 164 23.13 -2.95 -16.23
C GLY A 164 23.90 -2.01 -15.32
N GLU A 165 23.32 -0.85 -14.99
CA GLU A 165 23.90 0.17 -14.10
C GLU A 165 24.00 -0.33 -12.65
N VAL A 166 22.94 -0.97 -12.13
CA VAL A 166 22.94 -1.63 -10.82
C VAL A 166 24.01 -2.72 -10.77
N ALA A 167 24.13 -3.54 -11.83
CA ALA A 167 25.18 -4.56 -11.89
C ALA A 167 26.59 -3.96 -11.84
N ASP A 168 26.84 -2.84 -12.52
CA ASP A 168 28.15 -2.16 -12.47
C ASP A 168 28.43 -1.60 -11.06
N ALA A 169 27.42 -1.04 -10.37
CA ALA A 169 27.55 -0.53 -9.01
C ALA A 169 27.86 -1.66 -8.01
N VAL A 170 27.11 -2.76 -8.07
CA VAL A 170 27.31 -3.94 -7.20
C VAL A 170 28.67 -4.60 -7.46
N GLU A 171 29.07 -4.79 -8.73
CA GLU A 171 30.40 -5.34 -9.05
C GLU A 171 31.54 -4.47 -8.52
N THR A 172 31.39 -3.13 -8.59
CA THR A 172 32.37 -2.18 -8.05
C THR A 172 32.46 -2.29 -6.53
N PHE A 173 31.31 -2.21 -5.85
CA PHE A 173 31.23 -2.34 -4.40
C PHE A 173 31.82 -3.66 -3.89
N LEU A 174 31.47 -4.79 -4.51
CA LEU A 174 32.02 -6.09 -4.11
C LEU A 174 33.55 -6.11 -4.24
N GLY A 175 34.09 -5.55 -5.33
CA GLY A 175 35.54 -5.46 -5.53
C GLY A 175 36.23 -4.62 -4.47
N GLU A 176 35.61 -3.52 -4.06
CA GLU A 176 36.09 -2.64 -2.99
C GLU A 176 35.98 -3.33 -1.62
N ALA A 177 34.81 -3.84 -1.26
CA ALA A 177 34.56 -4.49 0.02
C ALA A 177 35.48 -5.70 0.26
N TYR A 178 35.66 -6.60 -0.72
CA TYR A 178 36.61 -7.71 -0.56
C TYR A 178 38.08 -7.28 -0.60
N GLY A 179 38.39 -6.17 -1.28
CA GLY A 179 39.71 -5.53 -1.21
C GLY A 179 40.00 -4.96 0.17
N ILE A 180 39.00 -4.34 0.80
CA ILE A 180 39.06 -3.79 2.15
C ILE A 180 39.18 -4.91 3.19
N LEU A 181 38.34 -5.94 3.12
CA LEU A 181 38.33 -7.07 4.06
C LEU A 181 39.56 -7.98 3.95
N GLU A 182 40.31 -7.91 2.84
CA GLU A 182 41.37 -8.86 2.48
C GLU A 182 40.89 -10.34 2.48
N VAL A 183 39.60 -10.56 2.22
CA VAL A 183 38.97 -11.90 2.17
C VAL A 183 38.81 -12.32 0.71
N ASP A 184 39.09 -13.59 0.41
CA ASP A 184 38.80 -14.15 -0.91
C ASP A 184 37.28 -14.27 -1.09
N PRO A 185 36.69 -13.57 -2.08
CA PRO A 185 35.25 -13.63 -2.36
C PRO A 185 34.75 -15.04 -2.71
N GLY A 186 35.65 -15.95 -3.08
CA GLY A 186 35.28 -17.28 -3.54
C GLY A 186 34.47 -17.25 -4.84
N ASP A 187 33.64 -18.26 -5.05
CA ASP A 187 32.73 -18.32 -6.21
C ASP A 187 31.40 -17.65 -5.84
N LEU A 188 31.27 -16.37 -6.18
CA LEU A 188 30.03 -15.59 -6.04
C LEU A 188 28.96 -15.94 -7.08
N GLY A 189 29.00 -17.17 -7.61
CA GLY A 189 27.98 -17.69 -8.51
C GLY A 189 28.25 -17.47 -9.98
N SER A 190 29.51 -17.53 -10.43
CA SER A 190 29.75 -17.66 -11.87
C SER A 190 29.21 -19.02 -12.31
N SER A 191 28.12 -19.04 -13.09
CA SER A 191 27.58 -20.28 -13.63
C SER A 191 28.50 -20.94 -14.67
N GLY A 192 29.59 -21.54 -14.20
CA GLY A 192 30.19 -22.77 -14.72
C GLY A 192 31.45 -22.65 -15.59
N SER A 193 32.59 -22.99 -14.99
CA SER A 193 33.47 -24.04 -15.54
C SER A 193 34.42 -24.59 -14.48
N ALA A 194 34.02 -25.72 -13.89
CA ALA A 194 34.88 -26.58 -13.10
C ALA A 194 36.21 -26.90 -13.82
N ALA A 195 37.34 -26.57 -13.19
CA ALA A 195 38.59 -27.31 -13.34
C ALA A 195 39.54 -27.04 -12.15
N GLU A 196 39.57 -28.04 -11.27
CA GLU A 196 40.76 -28.58 -10.59
C GLU A 196 41.43 -27.74 -9.49
N GLU A 197 41.14 -28.17 -8.26
CA GLU A 197 42.05 -28.15 -7.11
C GLU A 197 43.48 -28.55 -7.53
N GLU A 198 44.48 -27.69 -7.29
CA GLU A 198 45.82 -28.15 -6.93
C GLU A 198 46.38 -27.31 -5.77
N GLU A 199 46.36 -27.96 -4.61
CA GLU A 199 47.18 -27.69 -3.43
C GLU A 199 48.65 -27.97 -3.77
N GLU A 200 49.56 -26.97 -3.74
CA GLU A 200 51.01 -27.23 -3.62
C GLU A 200 51.72 -26.20 -2.72
N ALA A 201 51.99 -26.67 -1.50
CA ALA A 201 53.28 -26.72 -0.81
C ALA A 201 54.31 -25.57 -0.90
N ALA A 202 54.70 -25.16 0.31
CA ALA A 202 55.82 -24.29 0.69
C ALA A 202 57.20 -24.62 0.10
N THR A 203 57.95 -23.54 -0.16
CA THR A 203 59.43 -23.42 -0.08
C THR A 203 59.71 -21.97 0.34
N ASP A 204 60.08 -21.65 1.59
CA ASP A 204 61.44 -21.64 2.14
C ASP A 204 62.55 -21.40 1.09
N ASP A 205 63.00 -20.16 0.98
CA ASP A 205 64.42 -19.82 0.87
C ASP A 205 64.58 -18.31 1.09
N GLY A 206 65.30 -17.94 2.16
CA GLY A 206 65.77 -16.58 2.37
C GLY A 206 67.02 -16.30 1.55
N GLU A 207 67.29 -15.03 1.29
CA GLU A 207 68.65 -14.48 1.35
C GLU A 207 68.62 -12.95 1.42
N ASP A 208 69.42 -12.44 2.36
CA ASP A 208 69.84 -11.05 2.56
C ASP A 208 70.39 -10.40 1.27
N THR A 209 70.28 -9.07 1.10
CA THR A 209 71.42 -8.14 1.35
C THR A 209 71.16 -6.68 0.96
N GLU A 210 71.57 -5.82 1.91
CA GLU A 210 72.29 -4.55 1.83
C GLU A 210 71.56 -3.24 1.49
N ALA A 211 71.85 -2.30 2.37
CA ALA A 211 71.47 -0.90 2.44
C ALA A 211 72.20 -0.03 1.42
N ASP A 212 71.62 1.13 1.12
CA ASP A 212 72.38 2.34 0.83
C ASP A 212 71.64 3.55 1.42
N ASP A 213 72.39 4.31 2.22
CA ASP A 213 72.05 5.61 2.79
C ASP A 213 71.80 6.69 1.72
N ALA A 214 70.82 7.55 1.94
CA ALA A 214 70.94 8.98 1.64
C ALA A 214 69.98 9.79 2.52
N GLU A 215 70.56 10.52 3.48
CA GLU A 215 69.91 11.64 4.15
C GLU A 215 69.58 12.74 3.13
N ASP A 216 68.36 13.29 3.20
CA ASP A 216 68.16 14.73 3.03
C ASP A 216 67.02 15.17 3.95
N ALA A 217 67.34 16.12 4.82
CA ALA A 217 66.43 16.80 5.71
C ALA A 217 65.77 17.97 4.96
N ASP A 218 64.45 18.08 4.98
CA ASP A 218 63.82 19.40 4.98
C ASP A 218 62.38 19.37 5.53
N SER A 219 62.10 20.44 6.29
CA SER A 219 60.82 21.03 6.71
C SER A 219 59.72 20.13 7.32
N GLU A 220 59.64 20.20 8.65
CA GLU A 220 58.41 19.99 9.42
C GLU A 220 57.39 21.11 9.09
N GLU A 221 56.47 20.82 8.17
CA GLU A 221 55.08 21.31 8.27
C GLU A 221 54.23 20.07 8.52
N ARG A 222 53.83 19.88 9.78
CA ARG A 222 52.93 18.82 10.21
C ARG A 222 51.51 19.29 9.91
N ASP A 223 51.14 19.22 8.64
CA ASP A 223 49.73 19.15 8.26
C ASP A 223 49.27 17.76 8.74
N GLU A 224 48.23 17.74 9.58
CA GLU A 224 47.52 16.51 9.95
C GLU A 224 46.76 16.04 8.70
N GLU A 225 47.47 15.43 7.74
CA GLU A 225 46.85 14.59 6.71
C GLU A 225 46.34 13.35 7.45
N LYS A 226 45.00 13.17 7.54
CA LYS A 226 44.39 11.89 7.95
C LYS A 226 45.07 10.79 7.11
N GLU A 227 45.68 9.82 7.77
CA GLU A 227 46.30 8.67 7.11
C GLU A 227 45.16 7.87 6.47
N THR A 228 44.96 8.03 5.16
CA THR A 228 43.88 7.34 4.43
C THR A 228 44.20 5.85 4.39
N PHE A 229 43.28 5.01 4.86
CA PHE A 229 43.37 3.56 4.76
C PHE A 229 43.57 3.15 3.29
N GLU A 230 44.72 2.54 2.96
CA GLU A 230 45.04 2.12 1.59
C GLU A 230 44.63 0.66 1.37
N TYR A 231 43.83 0.40 0.34
CA TYR A 231 43.48 -0.93 -0.14
C TYR A 231 43.54 -0.98 -1.67
N GLU A 232 43.67 -2.18 -2.25
CA GLU A 232 43.53 -2.39 -3.70
C GLU A 232 42.22 -3.15 -3.98
N PRO A 233 41.28 -2.59 -4.75
CA PRO A 233 40.06 -3.31 -5.16
C PRO A 233 40.40 -4.61 -5.89
N ILE A 234 39.61 -5.66 -5.61
CA ILE A 234 39.77 -6.97 -6.23
C ILE A 234 38.83 -7.08 -7.45
N ASP A 235 39.31 -7.75 -8.51
CA ASP A 235 38.48 -8.06 -9.68
C ASP A 235 37.51 -9.19 -9.33
N VAL A 236 36.24 -8.84 -9.15
CA VAL A 236 35.14 -9.76 -8.88
C VAL A 236 34.23 -9.88 -10.11
N SER A 237 33.68 -11.06 -10.33
CA SER A 237 32.72 -11.30 -11.42
C SER A 237 31.48 -12.02 -10.89
N VAL A 238 30.32 -11.43 -11.10
CA VAL A 238 29.01 -12.00 -10.72
C VAL A 238 28.14 -12.10 -11.97
N ASP A 239 27.24 -13.08 -12.01
CA ASP A 239 26.23 -13.12 -13.07
C ASP A 239 25.33 -11.87 -12.94
N ARG A 240 25.16 -11.12 -14.05
CA ARG A 240 24.56 -9.77 -14.03
C ARG A 240 23.02 -9.76 -14.00
N ASP A 241 22.40 -10.84 -13.55
CA ASP A 241 20.98 -10.89 -13.26
C ASP A 241 20.72 -10.52 -11.80
N LEU A 242 19.56 -9.90 -11.51
CA LEU A 242 19.27 -9.37 -10.18
C LEU A 242 19.29 -10.44 -9.07
N GLU A 243 18.92 -11.68 -9.37
CA GLU A 243 18.92 -12.77 -8.37
C GLU A 243 20.34 -13.08 -7.91
N SER A 244 21.28 -13.15 -8.86
CA SER A 244 22.71 -13.36 -8.59
C SER A 244 23.35 -12.18 -7.86
N LEU A 245 23.02 -10.94 -8.25
CA LEU A 245 23.54 -9.74 -7.59
C LEU A 245 23.08 -9.63 -6.13
N LEU A 246 21.79 -9.87 -5.85
CA LEU A 246 21.23 -9.86 -4.49
C LEU A 246 21.90 -10.94 -3.61
N ALA A 247 22.12 -12.14 -4.15
CA ALA A 247 22.81 -13.21 -3.43
C ALA A 247 24.29 -12.86 -3.13
N ALA A 248 24.95 -12.10 -4.00
CA ALA A 248 26.31 -11.61 -3.77
C ALA A 248 26.34 -10.55 -2.65
N LEU A 249 25.35 -9.66 -2.59
CA LEU A 249 25.18 -8.69 -1.51
C LEU A 249 24.95 -9.37 -0.15
N ASP A 250 24.07 -10.38 -0.09
CA ASP A 250 23.87 -11.19 1.13
C ASP A 250 25.17 -11.87 1.59
N THR A 251 25.99 -12.32 0.63
CA THR A 251 27.25 -13.01 0.92
C THR A 251 28.28 -12.04 1.52
N VAL A 252 28.47 -10.87 0.91
CA VAL A 252 29.43 -9.88 1.42
C VAL A 252 28.98 -9.30 2.76
N ALA A 253 27.67 -9.04 2.97
CA ALA A 253 27.14 -8.64 4.28
C ALA A 253 27.50 -9.67 5.36
N SER A 254 27.28 -10.96 5.07
CA SER A 254 27.64 -12.04 5.99
C SER A 254 29.15 -12.18 6.21
N ASP A 255 29.98 -11.77 5.26
CA ASP A 255 31.44 -11.82 5.39
C ASP A 255 31.98 -10.60 6.17
N ILE A 256 31.36 -9.42 6.04
CA ILE A 256 31.61 -8.26 6.91
C ILE A 256 31.32 -8.66 8.38
N GLU A 257 30.15 -9.23 8.67
CA GLU A 257 29.80 -9.68 10.03
C GLU A 257 30.79 -10.70 10.59
N LYS A 258 31.20 -11.68 9.77
CA LYS A 258 32.15 -12.73 10.18
C LYS A 258 33.56 -12.21 10.41
N SER A 259 33.91 -11.07 9.83
CA SER A 259 35.22 -10.44 10.01
C SER A 259 35.38 -9.90 11.43
N ASN A 260 34.27 -9.61 12.13
CA ASN A 260 34.25 -9.20 13.54
C ASN A 260 35.23 -8.04 13.80
N LEU A 261 35.11 -7.00 12.97
CA LEU A 261 35.94 -5.80 13.02
C LEU A 261 35.74 -5.05 14.34
N ASP A 262 36.84 -4.64 14.93
CA ASP A 262 36.85 -3.87 16.17
C ASP A 262 36.73 -2.37 15.85
N PRO A 263 35.77 -1.64 16.43
CA PRO A 263 35.56 -0.23 16.08
C PRO A 263 36.76 0.67 16.36
N ASP A 264 37.59 0.33 17.36
CA ASP A 264 38.78 1.11 17.72
C ASP A 264 40.00 0.67 16.89
N GLU A 265 40.23 -0.64 16.74
CA GLU A 265 41.43 -1.15 16.03
C GLU A 265 41.29 -1.08 14.50
N ASP A 266 40.06 -1.22 13.99
CA ASP A 266 39.75 -1.30 12.55
C ASP A 266 39.00 -0.06 12.03
N GLU A 267 39.03 1.07 12.74
CA GLU A 267 38.33 2.32 12.40
C GLU A 267 38.47 2.68 10.90
N GLY A 268 39.69 2.67 10.37
CA GLY A 268 39.95 3.01 8.95
C GLY A 268 39.40 1.99 7.95
N MET A 269 39.32 0.71 8.32
CA MET A 269 38.68 -0.32 7.49
C MET A 269 37.17 -0.10 7.46
N ILE A 270 36.57 0.22 8.61
CA ILE A 270 35.13 0.46 8.71
C ILE A 270 34.74 1.76 8.00
N GLU A 271 35.51 2.85 8.16
CA GLU A 271 35.31 4.09 7.39
C GLU A 271 35.33 3.81 5.87
N ALA A 272 36.27 2.98 5.39
CA ALA A 272 36.36 2.61 3.97
C ALA A 272 35.20 1.73 3.51
N LEU A 273 34.72 0.79 4.34
CA LEU A 273 33.52 0.00 4.03
C LEU A 273 32.28 0.88 3.92
N LEU A 274 32.12 1.84 4.84
CA LEU A 274 31.01 2.78 4.82
C LEU A 274 31.04 3.66 3.57
N GLU A 275 32.22 4.17 3.18
CA GLU A 275 32.39 4.91 1.92
C GLU A 275 32.02 4.04 0.70
N ALA A 276 32.46 2.77 0.65
CA ALA A 276 32.08 1.85 -0.43
C ALA A 276 30.57 1.57 -0.46
N THR A 277 29.91 1.45 0.70
CA THR A 277 28.44 1.30 0.75
C THR A 277 27.70 2.57 0.32
N ALA A 278 28.24 3.75 0.59
CA ALA A 278 27.67 5.01 0.11
C ALA A 278 27.80 5.14 -1.41
N ASP A 279 28.95 4.76 -1.98
CA ASP A 279 29.15 4.73 -3.44
C ASP A 279 28.24 3.70 -4.12
N LEU A 280 27.96 2.56 -3.46
CA LEU A 280 26.95 1.59 -3.90
C LEU A 280 25.56 2.22 -3.95
N GLU A 281 25.15 2.89 -2.87
CA GLU A 281 23.85 3.57 -2.76
C GLU A 281 23.70 4.62 -3.88
N ASP A 282 24.67 5.51 -4.03
CA ASP A 282 24.71 6.51 -5.11
C ASP A 282 24.60 5.85 -6.50
N GLY A 283 25.31 4.74 -6.72
CA GLY A 283 25.25 3.98 -7.97
C GLY A 283 23.88 3.36 -8.26
N ILE A 284 23.17 2.91 -7.22
CA ILE A 284 21.81 2.38 -7.31
C ILE A 284 20.81 3.51 -7.57
N GLU A 285 20.94 4.65 -6.88
CA GLU A 285 20.07 5.81 -7.06
C GLU A 285 20.17 6.42 -8.46
N ASP A 286 21.38 6.45 -9.04
CA ASP A 286 21.62 6.94 -10.40
C ASP A 286 21.13 5.97 -11.51
N ALA A 287 20.86 4.71 -11.17
CA ALA A 287 20.44 3.70 -12.13
C ALA A 287 19.00 3.95 -12.63
N GLN A 288 18.76 3.65 -13.91
CA GLN A 288 17.45 3.96 -14.52
C GLN A 288 16.33 3.00 -14.07
N ALA A 289 15.45 3.49 -13.20
CA ALA A 289 14.21 2.82 -12.85
C ALA A 289 13.18 2.89 -13.98
N TYR A 290 12.25 1.93 -14.03
CA TYR A 290 11.13 1.95 -14.97
C TYR A 290 10.31 3.22 -14.82
N ASP A 291 10.18 3.75 -13.60
CA ASP A 291 9.35 4.91 -13.35
C ASP A 291 9.90 6.23 -13.91
N ASP A 292 11.20 6.30 -14.16
CA ASP A 292 11.88 7.43 -14.81
C ASP A 292 11.54 7.57 -16.29
N LEU A 293 11.07 6.48 -16.91
CA LEU A 293 10.70 6.47 -18.31
C LEU A 293 9.51 7.40 -18.56
N THR A 294 9.56 8.15 -19.67
CA THR A 294 8.38 8.89 -20.12
C THR A 294 7.26 7.92 -20.51
N VAL A 295 6.00 8.38 -20.51
CA VAL A 295 4.83 7.57 -20.92
C VAL A 295 5.05 6.82 -22.24
N ARG A 296 5.69 7.45 -23.23
CA ARG A 296 5.96 6.82 -24.53
C ARG A 296 7.06 5.76 -24.45
N GLU A 297 8.06 5.97 -23.60
CA GLU A 297 9.12 4.99 -23.37
C GLU A 297 8.56 3.80 -22.60
N LYS A 298 7.74 4.01 -21.56
CA LYS A 298 7.00 2.94 -20.86
C LYS A 298 6.17 2.10 -21.84
N LEU A 299 5.38 2.74 -22.71
CA LEU A 299 4.61 2.04 -23.74
C LEU A 299 5.51 1.28 -24.72
N ALA A 300 6.65 1.85 -25.13
CA ALA A 300 7.58 1.16 -26.02
C ALA A 300 8.26 -0.04 -25.35
N TYR A 301 8.64 0.09 -24.08
CA TYR A 301 9.22 -0.96 -23.25
C TYR A 301 8.28 -2.16 -23.15
N GLU A 302 6.99 -1.90 -22.92
CA GLU A 302 5.94 -2.94 -22.86
C GLU A 302 5.51 -3.47 -24.25
N GLY A 303 6.21 -3.10 -25.34
CA GLY A 303 5.91 -3.56 -26.70
C GLY A 303 4.61 -3.01 -27.28
N PHE A 304 4.00 -1.98 -26.68
CA PHE A 304 2.69 -1.44 -27.11
C PHE A 304 2.69 -1.00 -28.58
N TYR A 305 3.82 -0.54 -29.11
CA TYR A 305 3.93 -0.07 -30.49
C TYR A 305 4.26 -1.18 -31.51
N ASP A 306 4.51 -2.42 -31.07
CA ASP A 306 4.91 -3.53 -31.97
C ASP A 306 3.81 -3.92 -32.95
N VAL A 307 2.57 -3.58 -32.62
CA VAL A 307 1.39 -3.75 -33.47
C VAL A 307 1.40 -2.80 -34.69
N LEU A 308 2.19 -1.72 -34.66
CA LEU A 308 2.18 -0.69 -35.70
C LEU A 308 3.12 -1.05 -36.86
N GLU A 309 2.52 -1.46 -37.97
CA GLU A 309 3.24 -1.66 -39.23
C GLU A 309 3.52 -0.35 -39.99
N SER A 310 4.49 -0.39 -40.92
CA SER A 310 4.91 0.78 -41.72
C SER A 310 3.77 1.46 -42.52
N GLU A 311 2.70 0.73 -42.82
CA GLU A 311 1.52 1.24 -43.52
C GLU A 311 0.60 2.05 -42.58
N ASN A 312 0.51 1.66 -41.31
CA ASN A 312 -0.40 2.19 -40.30
C ASN A 312 0.26 3.26 -39.40
N LYS A 313 1.59 3.33 -39.37
CA LYS A 313 2.37 4.32 -38.59
C LYS A 313 2.15 5.79 -39.01
N LYS A 314 1.42 6.03 -40.11
CA LYS A 314 1.13 7.38 -40.64
C LYS A 314 -0.11 8.02 -40.01
N ASP A 315 -0.96 7.23 -39.36
CA ASP A 315 -2.16 7.74 -38.71
C ASP A 315 -1.81 8.30 -37.33
N PHE A 316 -2.21 9.55 -37.08
CA PHE A 316 -1.90 10.27 -35.84
C PHE A 316 -3.17 10.46 -34.99
N PRO A 317 -3.10 10.26 -33.66
CA PRO A 317 -1.94 9.80 -32.90
C PRO A 317 -1.70 8.28 -33.07
N PRO A 318 -0.42 7.82 -33.07
CA PRO A 318 -0.10 6.40 -33.26
C PRO A 318 -0.71 5.51 -32.18
N GLU A 319 -0.88 6.02 -30.96
CA GLU A 319 -1.46 5.29 -29.84
C GLU A 319 -2.92 4.95 -30.07
N TRP A 320 -3.69 5.87 -30.67
CA TRP A 320 -5.09 5.59 -31.02
C TRP A 320 -5.19 4.55 -32.13
N ASN A 321 -4.25 4.56 -33.08
CA ASN A 321 -4.22 3.54 -34.11
C ASN A 321 -3.88 2.15 -33.52
N ALA A 322 -2.92 2.10 -32.60
CA ALA A 322 -2.58 0.87 -31.88
C ALA A 322 -3.81 0.30 -31.15
N ILE A 323 -4.54 1.13 -30.39
CA ILE A 323 -5.79 0.73 -29.70
C ILE A 323 -6.80 0.11 -30.68
N LYS A 324 -7.02 0.70 -31.86
CA LYS A 324 -7.95 0.13 -32.86
C LYS A 324 -7.51 -1.23 -33.40
N ILE A 325 -6.20 -1.47 -33.48
CA ILE A 325 -5.68 -2.76 -33.93
C ILE A 325 -5.85 -3.78 -32.81
N TYR A 326 -5.51 -3.43 -31.57
CA TYR A 326 -5.74 -4.26 -30.38
C TYR A 326 -7.22 -4.61 -30.20
N GLU A 327 -8.12 -3.63 -30.37
CA GLU A 327 -9.58 -3.84 -30.34
C GLU A 327 -10.01 -4.91 -31.34
N ARG A 328 -9.49 -4.84 -32.58
CA ARG A 328 -9.82 -5.82 -33.63
C ARG A 328 -9.23 -7.20 -33.37
N ARG A 329 -8.11 -7.27 -32.65
CA ARG A 329 -7.47 -8.52 -32.22
C ARG A 329 -8.07 -9.07 -30.94
N GLU A 330 -9.00 -8.35 -30.32
CA GLU A 330 -9.59 -8.66 -29.03
C GLU A 330 -8.56 -8.73 -27.90
N GLU A 331 -7.47 -7.96 -28.01
CA GLU A 331 -6.38 -7.90 -27.03
C GLU A 331 -6.64 -6.76 -26.03
N VAL A 332 -7.08 -7.11 -24.81
CA VAL A 332 -7.49 -6.12 -23.79
C VAL A 332 -6.29 -5.49 -23.07
N GLN A 333 -5.28 -6.29 -22.74
CA GLN A 333 -4.16 -5.86 -21.87
C GLN A 333 -3.40 -4.63 -22.40
N PRO A 334 -3.05 -4.52 -23.70
CA PRO A 334 -2.38 -3.33 -24.21
C PRO A 334 -3.26 -2.08 -24.15
N ILE A 335 -4.59 -2.23 -24.25
CA ILE A 335 -5.53 -1.11 -24.16
C ILE A 335 -5.66 -0.64 -22.70
N LEU A 336 -5.62 -1.56 -21.72
CA LEU A 336 -5.56 -1.22 -20.30
C LEU A 336 -4.27 -0.47 -19.98
N LEU A 337 -3.13 -0.98 -20.43
CA LEU A 337 -1.84 -0.29 -20.29
C LEU A 337 -1.89 1.13 -20.87
N ALA A 338 -2.48 1.31 -22.05
CA ALA A 338 -2.65 2.62 -22.66
C ALA A 338 -3.59 3.53 -21.86
N PHE A 339 -4.67 2.98 -21.29
CA PHE A 339 -5.59 3.72 -20.42
C PHE A 339 -4.87 4.26 -19.18
N ASP A 340 -4.05 3.43 -18.53
CA ASP A 340 -3.36 3.79 -17.29
C ASP A 340 -2.23 4.80 -17.54
N LEU A 341 -1.45 4.64 -18.62
CA LEU A 341 -0.26 5.46 -18.86
C LEU A 341 -0.54 6.78 -19.59
N LEU A 342 -1.51 6.85 -20.50
CA LEU A 342 -1.63 8.01 -21.40
C LEU A 342 -2.20 9.26 -20.72
N GLY A 343 -3.03 9.10 -19.68
CA GLY A 343 -3.59 10.19 -18.86
C GLY A 343 -4.32 11.29 -19.65
N SER A 344 -4.71 11.02 -20.90
CA SER A 344 -5.34 11.99 -21.80
C SER A 344 -6.82 11.65 -21.93
N ALA A 345 -7.70 12.60 -21.63
CA ALA A 345 -9.15 12.40 -21.76
C ALA A 345 -9.57 11.89 -23.16
N PHE A 346 -8.87 12.33 -24.22
CA PHE A 346 -9.11 11.83 -25.59
C PHE A 346 -8.74 10.35 -25.74
N MET A 347 -7.63 9.92 -25.14
CA MET A 347 -7.18 8.52 -25.18
C MET A 347 -8.03 7.64 -24.28
N GLU A 348 -8.36 8.11 -23.08
CA GLU A 348 -9.26 7.44 -22.14
C GLU A 348 -10.62 7.16 -22.78
N GLU A 349 -11.22 8.15 -23.45
CA GLU A 349 -12.50 7.98 -24.16
C GLU A 349 -12.41 6.88 -25.22
N HIS A 350 -11.33 6.84 -26.00
CA HIS A 350 -11.14 5.80 -27.01
C HIS A 350 -10.86 4.40 -26.44
N CYS A 351 -10.14 4.30 -25.33
CA CYS A 351 -9.99 3.04 -24.60
C CYS A 351 -11.34 2.56 -24.06
N ILE A 352 -12.11 3.44 -23.41
CA ILE A 352 -13.46 3.13 -22.91
C ILE A 352 -14.37 2.66 -24.05
N GLU A 353 -14.36 3.35 -25.19
CA GLU A 353 -15.13 2.94 -26.36
C GLU A 353 -14.72 1.56 -26.88
N ALA A 354 -13.42 1.25 -26.90
CA ALA A 354 -12.90 -0.06 -27.31
C ALA A 354 -13.36 -1.16 -26.35
N PHE A 355 -13.15 -0.99 -25.03
CA PHE A 355 -13.65 -1.92 -24.02
C PHE A 355 -15.16 -2.12 -24.13
N SER A 356 -15.91 -1.03 -24.34
CA SER A 356 -17.37 -1.06 -24.53
C SER A 356 -17.79 -1.87 -25.76
N ARG A 357 -17.04 -1.84 -26.86
CA ARG A 357 -17.34 -2.61 -28.07
C ARG A 357 -16.98 -4.08 -27.91
N MET A 358 -15.89 -4.36 -27.20
CA MET A 358 -15.39 -5.70 -26.94
C MET A 358 -16.20 -6.45 -25.89
N GLY A 359 -16.78 -5.76 -24.90
CA GLY A 359 -17.35 -6.42 -23.72
C GLY A 359 -16.28 -7.08 -22.86
N ALA A 360 -15.12 -6.41 -22.72
CA ALA A 360 -13.93 -6.95 -22.07
C ALA A 360 -14.14 -7.07 -20.55
N ALA A 361 -14.21 -8.30 -20.03
CA ALA A 361 -14.41 -8.57 -18.61
C ALA A 361 -13.22 -8.09 -17.75
N GLU A 362 -12.01 -8.16 -18.30
CA GLU A 362 -10.77 -7.70 -17.67
C GLU A 362 -10.76 -6.17 -17.44
N ALA A 363 -11.58 -5.42 -18.19
CA ALA A 363 -11.73 -3.98 -18.01
C ALA A 363 -12.80 -3.61 -16.97
N PHE A 364 -13.35 -4.57 -16.22
CA PHE A 364 -14.42 -4.34 -15.25
C PHE A 364 -14.07 -3.24 -14.25
N ASP A 365 -12.91 -3.30 -13.59
CA ASP A 365 -12.57 -2.35 -12.52
C ASP A 365 -12.46 -0.92 -13.07
N VAL A 366 -11.86 -0.76 -14.25
CA VAL A 366 -11.76 0.53 -14.96
C VAL A 366 -13.15 1.04 -15.34
N MET A 367 -14.00 0.20 -15.93
CA MET A 367 -15.37 0.59 -16.31
C MET A 367 -16.23 0.92 -15.09
N HIS A 368 -16.06 0.17 -14.00
CA HIS A 368 -16.77 0.38 -12.74
C HIS A 368 -16.40 1.72 -12.11
N GLN A 369 -15.10 2.03 -12.02
CA GLN A 369 -14.62 3.31 -11.50
C GLN A 369 -15.11 4.48 -12.38
N GLN A 370 -15.12 4.33 -13.70
CA GLN A 370 -15.61 5.37 -14.61
C GLN A 370 -17.14 5.52 -14.58
N ALA A 371 -17.89 4.43 -14.34
CA ALA A 371 -19.33 4.48 -14.18
C ALA A 371 -19.76 5.27 -12.93
N GLN A 372 -18.97 5.24 -11.84
CA GLN A 372 -19.23 6.03 -10.62
C GLN A 372 -19.28 7.55 -10.89
N ARG A 373 -18.65 8.01 -11.99
CA ARG A 373 -18.70 9.41 -12.46
C ARG A 373 -19.95 9.71 -13.29
N ARG A 374 -20.95 8.81 -13.30
CA ARG A 374 -22.17 8.86 -14.13
C ARG A 374 -21.90 8.90 -15.64
N ASN A 375 -20.77 8.35 -16.07
CA ASN A 375 -20.44 8.29 -17.49
C ASN A 375 -21.23 7.15 -18.17
N LYS A 376 -21.92 7.47 -19.27
CA LYS A 376 -22.83 6.54 -19.97
C LYS A 376 -22.10 5.41 -20.67
N ALA A 377 -20.95 5.67 -21.30
CA ALA A 377 -20.22 4.62 -22.04
C ALA A 377 -19.71 3.49 -21.13
N PRO A 378 -19.07 3.78 -19.98
CA PRO A 378 -18.73 2.75 -19.00
C PRO A 378 -19.94 1.98 -18.45
N ILE A 379 -21.08 2.65 -18.21
CA ILE A 379 -22.32 1.96 -17.80
C ILE A 379 -22.79 0.97 -18.88
N GLU A 380 -22.76 1.36 -20.16
CA GLU A 380 -23.05 0.44 -21.26
C GLU A 380 -22.04 -0.71 -21.34
N ALA A 381 -20.76 -0.46 -21.07
CA ALA A 381 -19.72 -1.48 -21.03
C ALA A 381 -20.00 -2.52 -19.93
N LEU A 382 -20.29 -2.08 -18.71
CA LEU A 382 -20.64 -2.95 -17.58
C LEU A 382 -21.86 -3.83 -17.89
N GLY A 383 -22.85 -3.26 -18.58
CA GLY A 383 -24.00 -4.02 -19.09
C GLY A 383 -23.60 -5.21 -19.96
N LYS A 384 -22.67 -4.99 -20.88
CA LYS A 384 -22.17 -6.03 -21.80
C LYS A 384 -21.22 -7.02 -21.13
N ILE A 385 -20.43 -6.56 -20.16
CA ILE A 385 -19.57 -7.41 -19.34
C ILE A 385 -20.42 -8.39 -18.55
N GLY A 386 -21.58 -7.94 -18.04
CA GLY A 386 -22.56 -8.80 -17.40
C GLY A 386 -22.17 -9.24 -15.99
N ASP A 387 -21.36 -8.45 -15.28
CA ASP A 387 -20.92 -8.75 -13.92
C ASP A 387 -21.81 -8.04 -12.88
N ASP A 388 -22.46 -8.85 -12.02
CA ASP A 388 -23.39 -8.41 -10.98
C ASP A 388 -22.77 -7.44 -9.97
N ARG A 389 -21.44 -7.42 -9.81
CA ARG A 389 -20.74 -6.44 -8.95
C ARG A 389 -21.02 -5.00 -9.36
N ALA A 390 -21.37 -4.75 -10.62
CA ALA A 390 -21.74 -3.41 -11.08
C ALA A 390 -23.06 -2.90 -10.47
N LEU A 391 -23.95 -3.79 -10.03
CA LEU A 391 -25.33 -3.44 -9.66
C LEU A 391 -25.41 -2.49 -8.48
N GLU A 392 -24.50 -2.60 -7.51
CA GLU A 392 -24.40 -1.67 -6.37
C GLU A 392 -24.24 -0.21 -6.84
N THR A 393 -23.44 0.01 -7.89
CA THR A 393 -23.25 1.33 -8.50
C THR A 393 -24.41 1.73 -9.41
N LEU A 394 -25.05 0.76 -10.09
CA LEU A 394 -26.06 1.05 -11.11
C LEU A 394 -27.47 1.30 -10.53
N HIS A 395 -27.88 0.62 -9.46
CA HIS A 395 -29.23 0.78 -8.88
C HIS A 395 -29.54 2.24 -8.48
N PRO A 396 -28.65 2.98 -7.81
CA PRO A 396 -28.92 4.38 -7.45
C PRO A 396 -29.18 5.30 -8.66
N TYR A 397 -28.67 4.97 -9.85
CA TYR A 397 -28.84 5.79 -11.05
C TYR A 397 -30.19 5.61 -11.72
N ILE A 398 -30.96 4.58 -11.35
CA ILE A 398 -32.32 4.40 -11.85
C ILE A 398 -33.36 4.97 -10.88
N GLU A 399 -33.07 5.05 -9.58
CA GLU A 399 -34.05 5.41 -8.54
C GLU A 399 -34.46 6.90 -8.50
N GLY A 400 -33.65 7.82 -9.00
CA GLY A 400 -33.97 9.27 -9.04
C GLY A 400 -34.97 9.70 -10.13
N GLU A 401 -35.28 11.00 -10.24
CA GLU A 401 -36.17 11.55 -11.29
C GLU A 401 -35.47 12.55 -12.23
N ASP A 402 -34.20 12.90 -11.96
CA ASP A 402 -33.58 14.10 -12.53
C ASP A 402 -32.85 13.89 -13.89
N ASP A 403 -32.62 12.65 -14.34
CA ASP A 403 -31.95 12.38 -15.62
C ASP A 403 -32.51 11.13 -16.33
N PRO A 404 -33.58 11.28 -17.14
CA PRO A 404 -34.14 10.19 -17.94
C PRO A 404 -33.13 9.56 -18.91
N GLY A 405 -32.14 10.34 -19.36
CA GLY A 405 -31.13 9.85 -20.30
C GLY A 405 -30.11 8.92 -19.63
N LEU A 406 -29.72 9.20 -18.40
CA LEU A 406 -28.90 8.30 -17.58
C LEU A 406 -29.69 7.05 -17.20
N GLN A 407 -30.93 7.21 -16.72
CA GLN A 407 -31.81 6.10 -16.37
C GLN A 407 -31.98 5.10 -17.52
N GLN A 408 -32.24 5.58 -18.74
CA GLN A 408 -32.41 4.71 -19.90
C GLN A 408 -31.16 3.89 -20.23
N VAL A 409 -29.97 4.46 -20.05
CA VAL A 409 -28.71 3.76 -20.28
C VAL A 409 -28.49 2.73 -19.18
N THR A 410 -28.68 3.12 -17.92
CA THR A 410 -28.47 2.23 -16.78
C THR A 410 -29.48 1.09 -16.71
N ILE A 411 -30.76 1.33 -16.97
CA ILE A 411 -31.79 0.29 -17.05
C ILE A 411 -31.45 -0.72 -18.15
N LYS A 412 -30.97 -0.25 -19.31
CA LYS A 412 -30.51 -1.14 -20.38
C LYS A 412 -29.34 -2.00 -19.93
N ALA A 413 -28.35 -1.41 -19.26
CA ALA A 413 -27.18 -2.12 -18.76
C ALA A 413 -27.55 -3.18 -17.71
N ILE A 414 -28.41 -2.83 -16.74
CA ILE A 414 -28.94 -3.77 -15.73
C ILE A 414 -29.66 -4.95 -16.40
N GLY A 415 -30.47 -4.67 -17.43
CA GLY A 415 -31.11 -5.73 -18.20
C GLY A 415 -30.15 -6.59 -19.01
N GLU A 416 -28.98 -6.08 -19.40
CA GLU A 416 -27.92 -6.84 -20.08
C GLU A 416 -27.09 -7.70 -19.11
N ILE A 417 -26.92 -7.22 -17.86
CA ILE A 417 -26.38 -8.03 -16.75
C ILE A 417 -27.33 -9.20 -16.45
N GLY A 418 -28.64 -8.94 -16.41
CA GLY A 418 -29.64 -10.01 -16.33
C GLY A 418 -29.83 -10.62 -14.94
N SER A 419 -29.26 -10.01 -13.90
CA SER A 419 -29.40 -10.48 -12.52
C SER A 419 -30.81 -10.27 -11.96
N GLU A 420 -31.38 -11.33 -11.39
CA GLU A 420 -32.71 -11.30 -10.73
C GLU A 420 -32.73 -10.37 -9.50
N ASP A 421 -31.58 -10.05 -8.91
CA ASP A 421 -31.49 -9.10 -7.80
C ASP A 421 -31.96 -7.69 -8.21
N SER A 422 -31.92 -7.39 -9.50
CA SER A 422 -32.38 -6.11 -10.05
C SER A 422 -33.87 -6.05 -10.36
N THR A 423 -34.60 -7.18 -10.30
CA THR A 423 -36.00 -7.26 -10.75
C THR A 423 -36.88 -6.22 -10.07
N GLN A 424 -36.78 -6.05 -8.76
CA GLN A 424 -37.60 -5.08 -8.03
C GLN A 424 -37.23 -3.63 -8.39
N HIS A 425 -35.93 -3.31 -8.39
CA HIS A 425 -35.44 -1.97 -8.71
C HIS A 425 -35.89 -1.53 -10.12
N VAL A 426 -35.84 -2.44 -11.10
CA VAL A 426 -36.31 -2.16 -12.46
C VAL A 426 -37.84 -2.11 -12.55
N ALA A 427 -38.56 -3.00 -11.83
CA ALA A 427 -40.03 -2.98 -11.78
C ALA A 427 -40.60 -1.67 -11.25
N ASP A 428 -39.95 -1.06 -10.26
CA ASP A 428 -40.33 0.25 -9.71
C ASP A 428 -40.24 1.37 -10.76
N ARG A 429 -39.53 1.17 -11.88
CA ARG A 429 -39.43 2.13 -12.99
C ARG A 429 -40.53 1.99 -14.04
N LEU A 430 -41.38 0.97 -13.95
CA LEU A 430 -42.54 0.79 -14.82
C LEU A 430 -43.61 1.87 -14.64
N VAL A 431 -43.52 2.69 -13.59
CA VAL A 431 -44.46 3.80 -13.30
C VAL A 431 -43.80 5.18 -13.40
N ALA A 432 -42.61 5.26 -13.99
CA ALA A 432 -41.90 6.52 -14.18
C ALA A 432 -42.70 7.52 -15.05
N GLU A 433 -42.54 8.83 -14.80
CA GLU A 433 -43.23 9.87 -15.57
C GLU A 433 -42.85 9.82 -17.06
N ASN A 434 -41.58 9.52 -17.36
CA ASN A 434 -41.07 9.47 -18.71
C ASN A 434 -41.38 8.12 -19.40
N GLU A 435 -42.07 8.15 -20.54
CA GLU A 435 -42.46 6.94 -21.28
C GLU A 435 -41.27 6.12 -21.81
N GLU A 436 -40.15 6.77 -22.15
CA GLU A 436 -38.95 6.08 -22.62
C GLU A 436 -38.31 5.27 -21.49
N VAL A 437 -38.33 5.78 -20.25
CA VAL A 437 -37.87 5.08 -19.04
C VAL A 437 -38.76 3.87 -18.76
N ARG A 438 -40.10 4.04 -18.80
CA ARG A 438 -41.04 2.92 -18.63
C ARG A 438 -40.83 1.83 -19.68
N SER A 439 -40.70 2.21 -20.95
CA SER A 439 -40.44 1.27 -22.05
C SER A 439 -39.11 0.55 -21.84
N ARG A 440 -38.05 1.27 -21.42
CA ARG A 440 -36.75 0.66 -21.12
C ARG A 440 -36.85 -0.35 -19.99
N ALA A 441 -37.58 -0.01 -18.92
CA ALA A 441 -37.78 -0.87 -17.75
C ALA A 441 -38.49 -2.17 -18.13
N ALA A 442 -39.56 -2.09 -18.91
CA ALA A 442 -40.26 -3.28 -19.42
C ALA A 442 -39.30 -4.18 -20.22
N ARG A 443 -38.51 -3.61 -21.14
CA ARG A 443 -37.53 -4.39 -21.92
C ARG A 443 -36.43 -4.99 -21.05
N ALA A 444 -35.95 -4.28 -20.04
CA ALA A 444 -34.93 -4.81 -19.14
C ALA A 444 -35.46 -5.99 -18.31
N LEU A 445 -36.69 -5.92 -17.79
CA LEU A 445 -37.33 -7.05 -17.09
C LEU A 445 -37.49 -8.27 -18.01
N GLY A 446 -37.83 -8.06 -19.29
CA GLY A 446 -37.86 -9.14 -20.27
C GLY A 446 -36.50 -9.81 -20.48
N LYS A 447 -35.41 -9.04 -20.46
CA LYS A 447 -34.05 -9.59 -20.55
C LYS A 447 -33.61 -10.31 -19.27
N ILE A 448 -34.00 -9.80 -18.09
CA ILE A 448 -33.74 -10.46 -16.80
C ILE A 448 -34.51 -11.80 -16.74
N GLY A 449 -35.73 -11.86 -17.29
CA GLY A 449 -36.50 -13.11 -17.40
C GLY A 449 -37.13 -13.60 -16.10
N ASP A 450 -37.07 -12.80 -15.04
CA ASP A 450 -37.60 -13.16 -13.72
C ASP A 450 -39.13 -13.12 -13.69
N THR A 451 -39.73 -14.24 -13.31
CA THR A 451 -41.18 -14.44 -13.19
C THR A 451 -41.88 -13.50 -12.22
N ARG A 452 -41.16 -12.89 -11.26
CA ARG A 452 -41.71 -11.85 -10.37
C ARG A 452 -42.19 -10.63 -11.14
N ALA A 453 -41.66 -10.40 -12.35
CA ALA A 453 -42.05 -9.29 -13.22
C ALA A 453 -43.37 -9.52 -13.99
N THR A 454 -43.90 -10.75 -14.03
CA THR A 454 -45.07 -11.10 -14.86
C THR A 454 -46.30 -10.24 -14.55
N SER A 455 -46.68 -10.11 -13.27
CA SER A 455 -47.85 -9.32 -12.89
C SER A 455 -47.68 -7.81 -13.18
N PRO A 456 -46.55 -7.16 -12.77
CA PRO A 456 -46.30 -5.77 -13.15
C PRO A 456 -46.32 -5.52 -14.66
N LEU A 457 -45.72 -6.41 -15.46
CA LEU A 457 -45.70 -6.28 -16.92
C LEU A 457 -47.10 -6.44 -17.53
N ALA A 458 -47.91 -7.37 -17.02
CA ALA A 458 -49.29 -7.54 -17.45
C ALA A 458 -50.16 -6.29 -17.16
N ASP A 459 -49.94 -5.64 -16.02
CA ASP A 459 -50.60 -4.37 -15.70
C ASP A 459 -50.19 -3.25 -16.66
N VAL A 460 -48.91 -3.14 -17.00
CA VAL A 460 -48.41 -2.15 -17.98
C VAL A 460 -49.00 -2.39 -19.37
N LEU A 461 -49.03 -3.64 -19.83
CA LEU A 461 -49.64 -4.01 -21.12
C LEU A 461 -51.12 -3.61 -21.20
N ARG A 462 -51.83 -3.70 -20.06
CA ARG A 462 -53.26 -3.40 -19.95
C ARG A 462 -53.56 -1.91 -19.84
N ASP A 463 -52.84 -1.20 -18.98
CA ASP A 463 -53.26 0.11 -18.47
C ASP A 463 -52.40 1.30 -18.97
N ASP A 464 -51.19 1.09 -19.52
CA ASP A 464 -50.32 2.20 -19.94
C ASP A 464 -50.93 2.99 -21.12
N GLU A 465 -50.72 4.30 -21.15
CA GLU A 465 -51.23 5.17 -22.20
C GLU A 465 -50.42 5.12 -23.50
N SER A 466 -49.15 4.74 -23.42
CA SER A 466 -48.21 4.70 -24.53
C SER A 466 -48.18 3.32 -25.17
N ASP A 467 -48.59 3.22 -26.43
CA ASP A 467 -48.60 1.97 -27.18
C ASP A 467 -47.18 1.35 -27.31
N THR A 468 -46.12 2.18 -27.26
CA THR A 468 -44.72 1.72 -27.26
C THR A 468 -44.34 1.01 -25.96
N VAL A 469 -44.79 1.55 -24.82
CA VAL A 469 -44.56 0.95 -23.50
C VAL A 469 -45.34 -0.36 -23.38
N ARG A 470 -46.61 -0.36 -23.81
CA ARG A 470 -47.44 -1.58 -23.88
C ARG A 470 -46.78 -2.66 -24.74
N ALA A 471 -46.28 -2.31 -25.93
CA ALA A 471 -45.61 -3.27 -26.80
C ALA A 471 -44.33 -3.84 -26.15
N SER A 472 -43.58 -2.99 -25.43
CA SER A 472 -42.40 -3.42 -24.67
C SER A 472 -42.76 -4.42 -23.57
N ALA A 473 -43.90 -4.24 -22.90
CA ALA A 473 -44.39 -5.17 -21.89
C ALA A 473 -44.86 -6.50 -22.50
N ALA A 474 -45.58 -6.48 -23.64
CA ALA A 474 -45.94 -7.70 -24.38
C ALA A 474 -44.70 -8.50 -24.81
N TRP A 475 -43.69 -7.80 -25.35
CA TRP A 475 -42.42 -8.42 -25.70
C TRP A 475 -41.74 -9.04 -24.48
N ALA A 476 -41.69 -8.31 -23.36
CA ALA A 476 -41.05 -8.77 -22.13
C ALA A 476 -41.74 -10.01 -21.54
N LEU A 477 -43.06 -10.05 -21.50
CA LEU A 477 -43.84 -11.23 -21.11
C LEU A 477 -43.52 -12.44 -22.00
N THR A 478 -43.33 -12.19 -23.30
CA THR A 478 -42.90 -13.24 -24.25
C THR A 478 -41.50 -13.76 -23.93
N GLN A 479 -40.57 -12.90 -23.51
CA GLN A 479 -39.22 -13.32 -23.12
C GLN A 479 -39.20 -14.09 -21.79
N VAL A 480 -40.04 -13.70 -20.81
CA VAL A 480 -40.21 -14.45 -19.56
C VAL A 480 -40.69 -15.88 -19.84
N GLY A 481 -41.57 -16.04 -20.83
CA GLY A 481 -41.85 -17.33 -21.46
C GLY A 481 -42.60 -18.35 -20.61
N THR A 482 -43.06 -17.99 -19.41
CA THR A 482 -43.97 -18.84 -18.63
C THR A 482 -45.36 -18.86 -19.28
N GLU A 483 -46.10 -19.95 -19.07
CA GLU A 483 -47.49 -20.10 -19.57
C GLU A 483 -48.35 -18.88 -19.16
N ASP A 484 -48.32 -18.51 -17.87
CA ASP A 484 -49.03 -17.33 -17.35
C ASP A 484 -48.62 -16.01 -18.05
N ALA A 485 -47.34 -15.83 -18.37
CA ALA A 485 -46.84 -14.62 -19.02
C ALA A 485 -47.27 -14.56 -20.50
N LEU A 486 -47.18 -15.68 -21.20
CA LEU A 486 -47.59 -15.78 -22.60
C LEU A 486 -49.11 -15.65 -22.74
N ASP A 487 -49.89 -16.21 -21.82
CA ASP A 487 -51.34 -16.04 -21.76
C ASP A 487 -51.75 -14.58 -21.55
N ALA A 488 -51.02 -13.86 -20.69
CA ALA A 488 -51.25 -12.44 -20.48
C ALA A 488 -50.99 -11.61 -21.76
N ALA A 489 -49.94 -11.94 -22.53
CA ALA A 489 -49.62 -11.27 -23.78
C ALA A 489 -50.61 -11.60 -24.90
N THR A 490 -51.00 -12.87 -25.05
CA THR A 490 -51.84 -13.38 -26.15
C THR A 490 -53.24 -12.75 -26.18
N GLN A 491 -53.76 -12.30 -25.03
CA GLN A 491 -55.02 -11.54 -24.95
C GLN A 491 -55.03 -10.26 -25.81
N TYR A 492 -53.86 -9.78 -26.24
CA TYR A 492 -53.68 -8.58 -27.04
C TYR A 492 -53.29 -8.87 -28.51
N ALA A 493 -53.46 -10.10 -29.01
CA ALA A 493 -53.20 -10.45 -30.41
C ALA A 493 -54.12 -9.73 -31.43
N GLU A 494 -55.22 -9.12 -30.95
CA GLU A 494 -56.11 -8.27 -31.75
C GLU A 494 -56.07 -6.79 -31.29
N ASP A 495 -54.99 -6.36 -30.65
CA ASP A 495 -54.86 -4.99 -30.14
C ASP A 495 -54.99 -3.94 -31.25
N ARG A 496 -55.54 -2.76 -30.89
CA ARG A 496 -55.68 -1.63 -31.81
C ARG A 496 -54.33 -1.09 -32.29
N SER A 497 -53.29 -1.22 -31.47
CA SER A 497 -51.94 -0.83 -31.81
C SER A 497 -51.25 -1.99 -32.52
N TYR A 498 -50.78 -1.72 -33.75
CA TYR A 498 -50.03 -2.69 -34.53
C TYR A 498 -48.77 -3.18 -33.80
N LEU A 499 -48.10 -2.31 -33.02
CA LEU A 499 -46.91 -2.70 -32.26
C LEU A 499 -47.26 -3.76 -31.22
N VAL A 500 -48.28 -3.49 -30.40
CA VAL A 500 -48.74 -4.40 -29.34
C VAL A 500 -49.25 -5.71 -29.94
N GLN A 501 -50.09 -5.62 -30.98
CA GLN A 501 -50.59 -6.78 -31.71
C GLN A 501 -49.43 -7.65 -32.21
N SER A 502 -48.42 -7.05 -32.84
CA SER A 502 -47.33 -7.82 -33.43
C SER A 502 -46.57 -8.63 -32.37
N GLU A 503 -46.27 -8.04 -31.21
CA GLU A 503 -45.59 -8.74 -30.11
C GLU A 503 -46.47 -9.82 -29.47
N ALA A 504 -47.76 -9.53 -29.27
CA ALA A 504 -48.72 -10.50 -28.73
C ALA A 504 -48.93 -11.71 -29.64
N GLU A 505 -48.88 -11.53 -30.97
CA GLU A 505 -48.92 -12.66 -31.91
C GLU A 505 -47.66 -13.54 -31.82
N TRP A 506 -46.50 -12.99 -31.44
CA TRP A 506 -45.32 -13.81 -31.16
C TRP A 506 -45.52 -14.69 -29.93
N ALA A 507 -46.13 -14.14 -28.86
CA ALA A 507 -46.49 -14.92 -27.67
C ALA A 507 -47.45 -16.07 -28.01
N ALA A 508 -48.47 -15.81 -28.83
CA ALA A 508 -49.43 -16.83 -29.26
C ALA A 508 -48.75 -17.99 -30.00
N ARG A 509 -47.82 -17.68 -30.91
CA ARG A 509 -47.02 -18.70 -31.62
C ARG A 509 -46.13 -19.50 -30.66
N ALA A 510 -45.52 -18.82 -29.68
CA ALA A 510 -44.67 -19.48 -28.70
C ALA A 510 -45.46 -20.47 -27.81
N LEU A 511 -46.71 -20.16 -27.45
CA LEU A 511 -47.61 -21.09 -26.75
C LEU A 511 -47.97 -22.30 -27.62
N GLU A 512 -48.38 -22.07 -28.87
CA GLU A 512 -48.74 -23.14 -29.81
C GLU A 512 -47.55 -24.12 -30.03
N ASP A 513 -46.34 -23.60 -30.23
CA ASP A 513 -45.12 -24.40 -30.38
C ASP A 513 -44.80 -25.21 -29.10
N GLY A 514 -45.07 -24.64 -27.92
CA GLY A 514 -44.91 -25.32 -26.63
C GLY A 514 -45.86 -26.52 -26.47
N GLU A 515 -47.14 -26.33 -26.75
CA GLU A 515 -48.18 -27.37 -26.67
C GLU A 515 -47.94 -28.51 -27.68
N GLU A 516 -47.49 -28.20 -28.90
CA GLU A 516 -47.11 -29.22 -29.89
C GLU A 516 -45.90 -30.06 -29.44
N SER A 517 -44.94 -29.45 -28.74
CA SER A 517 -43.76 -30.17 -28.22
C SER A 517 -44.09 -31.10 -27.04
N GLU A 518 -45.00 -30.70 -26.15
CA GLU A 518 -45.44 -31.50 -25.01
C GLU A 518 -46.31 -32.68 -25.45
N THR A 519 -47.16 -32.47 -26.46
CA THR A 519 -47.99 -33.54 -27.05
C THR A 519 -47.14 -34.59 -27.79
N ASP A 520 -46.13 -34.17 -28.55
CA ASP A 520 -45.18 -35.08 -29.22
C ASP A 520 -44.32 -35.89 -28.23
N ASN A 521 -43.96 -35.30 -27.08
CA ASN A 521 -43.19 -35.98 -26.04
C ASN A 521 -44.06 -36.96 -25.23
N ALA A 522 -45.30 -36.57 -24.91
CA ALA A 522 -46.28 -37.43 -24.24
C ALA A 522 -46.72 -38.63 -25.08
N GLU A 523 -46.73 -38.52 -26.42
CA GLU A 523 -47.00 -39.65 -27.33
C GLU A 523 -45.80 -40.63 -27.44
N ARG A 524 -44.56 -40.19 -27.19
CA ARG A 524 -43.36 -41.06 -27.20
C ARG A 524 -43.14 -41.84 -25.90
N GLU A 525 -43.66 -41.34 -24.77
CA GLU A 525 -43.51 -41.99 -23.46
C GLU A 525 -44.63 -42.99 -23.12
N GLN A 526 -45.57 -43.26 -24.03
CA GLN A 526 -46.55 -44.33 -23.81
C GLN A 526 -45.91 -45.71 -24.05
N PRO A 527 -45.83 -46.60 -23.05
CA PRO A 527 -45.32 -47.95 -23.26
C PRO A 527 -46.28 -48.75 -24.15
N ALA A 528 -45.72 -49.44 -25.15
CA ALA A 528 -46.41 -50.22 -26.19
C ALA A 528 -47.29 -51.37 -25.67
#